data_AF-A0A090TNP1-F1
#
_entry.id   AF-A0A090TNP1-F1
#
_cell.length_a   1.000
_cell.length_b   1.000
_cell.length_c   1.000
_cell.angle_alpha   90.00
_cell.angle_beta   90.00
_cell.angle_gamma   90.00
#
_symmetry.space_group_name_H-M   'P 1'
#
loop_
_entity.id
_entity.type
_entity.pdbx_description
1 polymer ?
#
loop_
_entity_poly.entity_id
_entity_poly.type
_entity_poly.pdbx_seq_one_letter_code
_entity_poly.pdbx_strand_id
1 'polypeptide(L)' 'MEGLVDVARLSPLGLDTFAEVDRFRANEDGSNPQASLDRQCNGYWHQIAGLDIKQI' A
#
# COMPACT_ATOMS: atom_id res chain seq x y z
N MET A 1 8.53 -5.23 2.42
CA MET A 1 8.33 -4.75 1.03
C MET A 1 9.53 -5.07 0.13
N GLU A 2 10.74 -5.16 0.68
CA GLU A 2 11.93 -5.64 -0.01
C GLU A 2 11.70 -6.98 -0.73
N GLY A 3 12.17 -7.08 -1.98
CA GLY A 3 12.02 -8.26 -2.83
C GLY A 3 10.61 -8.51 -3.39
N LEU A 4 9.61 -7.69 -3.02
CA LEU A 4 8.21 -7.84 -3.47
C LEU A 4 7.72 -6.65 -4.31
N VAL A 5 8.30 -5.46 -4.15
CA VAL A 5 7.89 -4.24 -4.83
C VAL A 5 9.09 -3.54 -5.46
N ASP A 6 9.08 -3.42 -6.78
CA ASP A 6 10.11 -2.68 -7.51
C ASP A 6 9.80 -1.17 -7.63
N VAL A 7 8.51 -0.83 -7.78
CA VAL A 7 8.06 0.55 -8.00
C VAL A 7 6.72 0.80 -7.32
N ALA A 8 6.66 1.80 -6.44
CA ALA A 8 5.42 2.34 -5.90
C ALA A 8 4.98 3.58 -6.71
N ARG A 9 3.74 3.57 -7.23
CA ARG A 9 3.15 4.73 -7.92
C ARG A 9 2.02 5.28 -7.06
N LEU A 10 2.10 6.56 -6.74
CA LEU A 10 1.09 7.26 -5.96
C LEU A 10 0.46 8.35 -6.82
N SER A 11 -0.87 8.42 -6.82
CA SER A 11 -1.57 9.56 -7.40
C SER A 11 -1.38 10.77 -6.49
N PRO A 12 -0.92 11.92 -7.00
CA PRO A 12 -0.79 13.12 -6.19
C PRO A 12 -2.18 13.72 -5.92
N LEU A 13 -2.80 13.33 -4.81
CA LEU A 13 -4.13 13.81 -4.40
C LEU A 13 -4.04 15.06 -3.50
N GLY A 14 -2.88 15.31 -2.90
CA GLY A 14 -2.60 16.46 -2.06
C GLY A 14 -1.25 16.34 -1.37
N LEU A 15 -0.91 17.30 -0.50
CA LEU A 15 0.32 17.24 0.30
C LEU A 15 0.34 16.03 1.23
N ASP A 16 -0.83 15.56 1.66
CA ASP A 16 -0.95 14.36 2.49
C ASP A 16 -0.45 13.09 1.76
N THR A 17 -0.36 13.10 0.42
CA THR A 17 0.23 11.99 -0.35
C THR A 17 1.70 11.75 0.02
N PHE A 18 2.44 12.77 0.51
CA PHE A 18 3.81 12.57 0.98
C PHE A 18 3.88 11.64 2.19
N ALA A 19 2.88 11.68 3.07
CA ALA A 19 2.84 10.80 4.23
C ALA A 19 2.75 9.31 3.82
N GLU A 20 2.19 8.99 2.65
CA GLU A 20 2.19 7.62 2.12
C GLU A 20 3.58 7.14 1.72
N VAL A 21 4.42 8.04 1.20
CA VAL A 21 5.82 7.71 0.87
C VAL A 21 6.60 7.39 2.13
N ASP A 22 6.45 8.22 3.16
CA ASP A 22 7.12 8.01 4.45
C ASP A 22 6.66 6.72 5.11
N ARG A 23 5.35 6.45 5.08
CA ARG A 23 4.74 5.20 5.53
C ARG A 23 5.28 3.96 4.82
N PHE A 24 5.46 4.03 3.49
CA PHE A 24 6.03 2.93 2.72
C PHE A 24 7.49 2.67 3.12
N ARG A 25 8.31 3.72 3.20
CA ARG A 25 9.73 3.63 3.61
C ARG A 25 9.89 3.04 5.01
N ALA A 26 9.07 3.48 5.96
CA ALA A 26 9.10 2.97 7.34
C ALA A 26 8.72 1.48 7.47
N ASN A 27 8.23 0.86 6.40
CA ASN A 27 7.84 -0.54 6.36
C ASN A 27 8.54 -1.34 5.24
N GLU A 28 9.74 -0.91 4.82
CA GLU A 28 10.50 -1.58 3.77
C GLU A 28 10.82 -3.05 4.09
N ASP A 29 11.04 -3.39 5.36
CA ASP A 29 11.30 -4.76 5.84
C ASP A 29 10.01 -5.54 6.20
N GLY A 30 8.84 -4.88 6.20
CA GLY A 30 7.57 -5.49 6.60
C GLY A 30 7.32 -5.54 8.13
N SER A 31 8.15 -4.89 8.95
CA SER A 31 8.03 -4.89 10.42
C SER A 31 6.90 -4.01 10.97
N ASN A 32 6.35 -3.10 10.16
CA ASN A 32 5.30 -2.15 10.51
C ASN A 32 4.06 -2.31 9.60
N PRO A 33 3.36 -3.47 9.64
CA PRO A 33 2.20 -3.70 8.80
C PRO A 33 1.10 -2.68 9.13
N GLN A 34 0.49 -2.12 8.09
CA GLN A 34 -0.63 -1.21 8.25
C GLN A 34 -1.94 -1.97 8.26
N ALA A 35 -2.86 -1.57 9.14
CA ALA A 35 -4.18 -2.17 9.23
C ALA A 35 -4.94 -1.99 7.90
N SER A 36 -5.67 -3.03 7.51
CA SER A 36 -6.49 -2.99 6.30
C SER A 36 -7.55 -1.89 6.44
N LEU A 37 -7.44 -0.84 5.63
CA LEU A 37 -8.48 0.17 5.54
C LEU A 37 -9.74 -0.47 4.95
N ASP A 38 -10.86 -0.17 5.58
CA ASP A 38 -12.20 -0.61 5.19
C ASP A 38 -12.51 0.02 3.81
N ARG A 39 -12.10 -0.67 2.74
CA ARG A 39 -12.14 -0.25 1.33
C ARG A 39 -11.38 1.04 0.99
N GLN A 40 -10.11 0.91 0.63
CA GLN A 40 -9.49 1.86 -0.30
C GLN A 40 -9.29 1.22 -1.67
N CYS A 41 -10.32 1.36 -2.50
CA CYS A 41 -10.25 1.06 -3.92
C CYS A 41 -9.90 2.34 -4.67
N ASN A 42 -8.63 2.56 -4.95
CA ASN A 42 -8.22 3.55 -5.95
C ASN A 42 -8.47 2.96 -7.36
N GLY A 43 -9.71 2.56 -7.65
CA GLY A 43 -10.27 2.17 -8.95
C GLY A 43 -9.64 1.01 -9.74
N TYR A 44 -8.39 0.64 -9.49
CA TYR A 44 -7.58 -0.20 -10.37
C TYR A 44 -7.34 -1.61 -9.81
N TRP A 45 -7.53 -1.81 -8.51
CA TRP A 45 -7.14 -3.02 -7.78
C TRP A 45 -8.33 -3.80 -7.20
N HIS A 46 -9.53 -3.63 -7.76
CA HIS A 46 -10.67 -4.44 -7.32
C HIS A 46 -10.50 -5.87 -7.82
N GLN A 47 -10.23 -6.80 -6.90
CA GLN A 47 -10.19 -8.24 -7.16
C GLN A 47 -9.22 -8.66 -8.27
N ILE A 48 -7.95 -8.26 -8.20
CA ILE A 48 -6.94 -8.97 -9.00
C ILE A 48 -6.97 -10.43 -8.55
N ALA A 49 -7.25 -11.34 -9.49
CA ALA A 49 -7.25 -12.76 -9.21
C ALA A 49 -5.92 -13.17 -8.58
N GLY A 50 -5.97 -13.74 -7.37
CA GLY A 50 -4.80 -14.14 -6.59
C GLY A 50 -4.35 -13.15 -5.52
N LEU A 51 -4.94 -11.95 -5.44
CA LEU A 51 -4.73 -11.02 -4.31
C LEU A 51 -5.83 -11.26 -3.27
N ASP A 52 -5.51 -12.05 -2.25
CA ASP A 52 -6.37 -12.28 -1.10
C ASP A 52 -5.90 -11.42 0.08
N ILE A 53 -6.79 -10.58 0.63
CA ILE A 53 -6.47 -9.75 1.78
C ILE A 53 -6.57 -10.64 3.01
N LYS A 54 -5.43 -11.16 3.47
CA LYS A 54 -5.38 -11.90 4.74
C LYS A 54 -5.58 -10.93 5.90
N GLN A 55 -6.70 -11.07 6.60
CA GLN A 55 -6.85 -10.45 7.91
C GLN A 55 -5.88 -11.14 8.88
N ILE A 56 -4.99 -10.34 9.47
CA ILE A 56 -4.12 -10.74 10.57
C ILE A 56 -4.80 -10.30 11.87
#